data_AF-A0A955JAY3-F1
#
_entry.id   AF-A0A955JAY3-F1
#
_cell.length_a   1.000
_cell.length_b   1.000
_cell.length_c   1.000
_cell.angle_alpha   90.00
_cell.angle_beta   90.00
_cell.angle_gamma   90.00
#
_symmetry.space_group_name_H-M   'P 1'
#
loop_
_entity.id
_entity.type
_entity.pdbx_description
1 polymer ?
#
loop_
_entity_poly.entity_id
_entity_poly.type
_entity_poly.pdbx_seq_one_letter_code
_entity_poly.pdbx_strand_id
1 'polypeptide(L)'
;AWAYWTMMTCNVISPQVVWIKAVRRSPTALFILSIFVNIGMWFERFVITVTSLHRDFLPSSWDYYSPTEWDVALLVGSFGLFFTLFCLFCRYLPAIAISEVKGVMPQADPHYGDHHE
;
A
#
# COMPACT_ATOMS: atom_id res chain seq x y z
N ALA A 1 -13.32 -10.08 16.88
CA ALA A 1 -14.28 -10.33 15.78
C ALA A 1 -14.22 -9.21 14.72
N TRP A 2 -14.47 -7.95 15.08
CA TRP A 2 -14.48 -6.82 14.14
C TRP A 2 -13.21 -6.72 13.27
N ALA A 3 -12.02 -6.81 13.87
CA ALA A 3 -10.75 -6.67 13.15
C ALA A 3 -10.53 -7.76 12.08
N TYR A 4 -10.95 -8.99 12.35
CA TYR A 4 -10.86 -10.10 11.39
C TYR A 4 -11.81 -9.92 10.21
N TRP A 5 -13.06 -9.49 10.46
CA TRP A 5 -14.02 -9.22 9.39
C TRP A 5 -13.61 -8.04 8.51
N THR A 6 -13.04 -6.99 9.11
CA THR A 6 -12.48 -5.86 8.38
C THR A 6 -11.29 -6.28 7.53
N MET A 7 -10.35 -7.06 8.08
CA MET A 7 -9.23 -7.63 7.33
C MET A 7 -9.73 -8.45 6.13
N MET A 8 -10.66 -9.38 6.36
CA MET A 8 -11.17 -10.27 5.31
C MET A 8 -11.89 -9.46 4.22
N THR A 9 -12.67 -8.45 4.58
CA THR A 9 -13.38 -7.59 3.63
C THR A 9 -12.40 -6.74 2.82
N CYS A 10 -11.44 -6.07 3.46
CA CYS A 10 -10.48 -5.21 2.78
C CYS A 10 -9.46 -5.98 1.92
N ASN A 11 -9.04 -7.17 2.32
CA ASN A 11 -8.06 -7.94 1.54
C ASN A 11 -8.72 -8.85 0.49
N VAL A 12 -9.91 -9.38 0.74
CA VAL A 12 -10.56 -10.31 -0.19
C VAL A 12 -11.54 -9.62 -1.11
N ILE A 13 -12.36 -8.68 -0.62
CA ILE A 13 -13.41 -8.06 -1.45
C ILE A 13 -12.84 -6.92 -2.29
N SER A 14 -11.95 -6.08 -1.75
CA SER A 14 -11.40 -4.94 -2.50
C SER A 14 -10.74 -5.35 -3.83
N PRO A 15 -9.88 -6.38 -3.92
CA PRO A 15 -9.30 -6.78 -5.20
C PRO A 15 -10.32 -7.31 -6.22
N GLN A 16 -11.43 -7.91 -5.76
CA GLN A 16 -12.46 -8.44 -6.65
C GLN A 16 -13.16 -7.33 -7.44
N VAL A 17 -13.23 -6.11 -6.87
CA VAL A 17 -13.81 -4.95 -7.55
C VAL A 17 -13.00 -4.53 -8.78
N VAL A 18 -11.70 -4.87 -8.85
CA VAL A 18 -10.81 -4.56 -10.00
C VAL A 18 -11.15 -5.37 -11.27
N TRP A 19 -11.90 -6.47 -11.13
CA TRP A 19 -12.38 -7.25 -12.28
C TRP A 19 -13.33 -6.43 -13.16
N ILE A 20 -14.00 -5.44 -12.59
CA ILE A 20 -14.90 -4.55 -13.29
C ILE A 20 -14.08 -3.53 -14.10
N LYS A 21 -14.20 -3.60 -15.44
CA LYS A 21 -13.46 -2.75 -16.38
C LYS A 21 -13.63 -1.24 -16.10
N ALA A 22 -14.81 -0.82 -15.63
CA ALA A 22 -15.09 0.57 -15.27
C ALA A 22 -14.26 1.05 -14.07
N VAL A 23 -14.04 0.18 -13.08
CA VAL A 23 -13.25 0.48 -11.88
C VAL A 23 -11.77 0.53 -12.23
N ARG A 24 -11.28 -0.46 -12.99
CA ARG A 24 -9.86 -0.54 -13.40
C ARG A 24 -9.40 0.62 -14.29
N ARG A 25 -10.31 1.26 -15.03
CA ARG A 25 -9.98 2.39 -15.91
C ARG A 25 -10.18 3.75 -15.26
N SER A 26 -10.70 3.81 -14.03
CA SER A 26 -10.92 5.06 -13.31
C SER A 26 -9.80 5.28 -12.28
N PRO A 27 -8.93 6.30 -12.46
CA PRO A 27 -7.86 6.60 -11.51
C PRO A 27 -8.39 6.88 -10.09
N THR A 28 -9.52 7.58 -9.98
CA THR A 28 -10.15 7.90 -8.70
C THR A 28 -10.63 6.64 -7.98
N ALA A 29 -11.23 5.69 -8.71
CA ALA A 29 -11.69 4.43 -8.12
C ALA A 29 -10.51 3.58 -7.64
N LEU A 30 -9.43 3.52 -8.42
CA LEU A 30 -8.20 2.83 -8.03
C LEU A 30 -7.50 3.48 -6.83
N PHE A 31 -7.52 4.80 -6.72
CA PHE A 31 -6.95 5.52 -5.58
C PHE A 31 -7.71 5.23 -4.28
N ILE A 32 -9.04 5.28 -4.31
CA ILE A 32 -9.86 4.91 -3.15
C ILE A 32 -9.60 3.45 -2.77
N LEU A 33 -9.52 2.56 -3.77
CA LEU A 33 -9.30 1.14 -3.54
C LEU A 33 -7.92 0.85 -2.92
N SER A 34 -6.87 1.56 -3.35
CA SER A 34 -5.53 1.37 -2.81
C SER A 34 -5.44 1.74 -1.32
N ILE A 35 -6.21 2.73 -0.86
CA ILE A 35 -6.31 3.08 0.56
C ILE A 35 -6.89 1.89 1.35
N PHE A 36 -8.00 1.32 0.89
CA PHE A 36 -8.63 0.17 1.55
C PHE A 36 -7.71 -1.05 1.62
N VAL A 37 -6.98 -1.34 0.53
CA VAL A 37 -6.01 -2.45 0.51
C VAL A 37 -4.87 -2.21 1.49
N ASN A 38 -4.29 -1.01 1.54
CA ASN A 38 -3.23 -0.70 2.50
C ASN A 38 -3.71 -0.84 3.96
N ILE A 39 -4.92 -0.36 4.26
CA ILE A 39 -5.53 -0.55 5.59
C ILE A 39 -5.75 -2.03 5.88
N GLY A 40 -6.25 -2.81 4.92
CA GLY A 40 -6.46 -4.25 5.03
C GLY A 40 -5.18 -5.02 5.33
N MET A 41 -4.09 -4.71 4.64
CA MET A 41 -2.77 -5.32 4.87
C MET A 41 -2.22 -4.99 6.26
N TRP A 42 -2.42 -3.76 6.74
CA TRP A 42 -2.05 -3.39 8.12
C TRP A 42 -2.88 -4.17 9.14
N PHE A 43 -4.20 -4.28 8.93
CA PHE A 43 -5.08 -5.08 9.79
C PHE A 43 -4.73 -6.56 9.78
N GLU A 44 -4.27 -7.12 8.66
CA GLU A 44 -3.78 -8.51 8.60
C GLU A 44 -2.63 -8.73 9.59
N ARG A 45 -1.64 -7.84 9.58
CA ARG A 45 -0.49 -7.92 10.51
C ARG A 45 -0.93 -7.70 11.96
N PHE A 46 -1.82 -6.73 12.20
CA PHE A 46 -2.39 -6.49 13.53
C PHE A 46 -3.15 -7.72 14.06
N VAL A 47 -4.01 -8.33 13.24
CA VAL A 47 -4.79 -9.50 13.63
C VAL A 47 -3.89 -10.69 13.90
N ILE A 48 -2.95 -11.03 13.00
CA ILE A 48 -2.05 -12.18 13.18
C ILE A 48 -1.27 -12.05 14.49
N THR A 49 -0.70 -10.88 14.79
CA THR A 49 0.12 -10.70 16.00
C THR A 49 -0.74 -10.57 17.26
N VAL A 50 -1.72 -9.66 17.31
CA VAL A 50 -2.45 -9.37 18.55
C VAL A 50 -3.38 -10.51 18.94
N THR A 51 -4.07 -11.14 17.97
CA THR A 51 -5.02 -12.21 18.31
C THR A 51 -4.33 -13.52 18.66
N SER A 52 -3.11 -13.76 18.17
CA SER A 52 -2.32 -14.93 18.58
C SER A 52 -1.72 -14.76 19.98
N LEU A 53 -1.27 -13.57 20.36
CA LEU A 53 -0.67 -13.32 21.68
C LEU A 53 -1.69 -13.11 22.81
N HIS A 54 -2.88 -12.55 22.53
CA HIS A 54 -3.89 -12.29 23.57
C HIS A 54 -4.35 -13.59 24.26
N ARG A 55 -4.40 -14.71 23.55
CA ARG A 55 -4.82 -16.01 24.12
C ARG A 55 -3.69 -17.02 24.08
N ASP A 56 -2.86 -16.94 25.10
CA ASP A 56 -1.79 -17.90 25.32
C ASP A 56 -2.30 -19.19 26.00
N PHE A 57 -1.41 -20.19 26.11
CA PHE A 57 -1.71 -21.53 26.62
C PHE A 57 -2.27 -21.55 28.05
N LEU A 58 -1.93 -20.55 28.88
CA LEU A 58 -2.46 -20.39 30.23
C LEU A 58 -3.61 -19.38 30.27
N PRO A 59 -4.82 -19.78 30.73
CA PRO A 59 -5.98 -18.88 30.83
C PRO A 59 -5.77 -17.66 31.75
N SER A 60 -4.83 -17.74 32.69
CA SER A 60 -4.50 -16.64 33.61
C SER A 60 -3.76 -15.48 32.93
N SER A 61 -3.15 -15.71 31.77
CA SER A 61 -2.35 -14.73 31.04
C SER A 61 -3.13 -14.06 29.90
N TRP A 62 -4.44 -14.26 29.83
CA TRP A 62 -5.28 -13.65 28.81
C TRP A 62 -5.50 -12.18 29.14
N ASP A 63 -5.01 -11.28 28.30
CA ASP A 63 -5.20 -9.84 28.47
C ASP A 63 -5.39 -9.11 27.13
N TYR A 64 -6.14 -8.01 27.15
CA TYR A 64 -6.52 -7.26 25.95
C TYR A 64 -5.53 -6.14 25.64
N TYR A 65 -4.95 -6.18 24.45
CA TYR A 65 -4.11 -5.10 23.97
C TYR A 65 -4.97 -3.86 23.67
N SER A 66 -4.82 -2.83 24.49
CA SER A 66 -5.32 -1.49 24.22
C SER A 66 -4.16 -0.59 23.80
N PRO A 67 -4.14 -0.09 22.56
CA PRO A 67 -3.07 0.79 22.12
C PRO A 67 -3.05 2.08 22.95
N THR A 68 -1.86 2.51 23.31
CA THR A 68 -1.65 3.77 24.03
C THR A 68 -1.58 4.95 23.05
N GLU A 69 -1.72 6.17 23.55
CA GLU A 69 -1.58 7.39 22.74
C GLU A 69 -0.21 7.47 22.04
N TRP A 70 0.83 6.94 22.69
CA TRP A 70 2.19 6.89 22.13
C TRP A 70 2.32 5.91 20.96
N ASP A 71 1.59 4.78 20.98
CA ASP A 71 1.58 3.82 19.87
C ASP A 71 0.99 4.45 18.60
N VAL A 72 -0.11 5.20 18.77
CA VAL A 72 -0.75 5.93 17.66
C VAL A 72 0.13 7.09 17.19
N ALA A 73 0.75 7.83 18.11
CA ALA A 73 1.65 8.91 17.77
C ALA A 73 2.88 8.43 16.98
N LEU A 74 3.45 7.26 17.33
CA LEU A 74 4.53 6.64 16.57
C LEU A 74 4.08 6.20 15.18
N LEU A 75 2.88 5.62 15.06
CA LEU A 75 2.32 5.25 13.77
C LEU A 75 2.16 6.48 12.86
N VAL A 76 1.51 7.54 13.35
CA VAL A 76 1.34 8.80 12.59
C VAL A 76 2.69 9.47 12.30
N GLY A 77 3.61 9.46 13.26
CA GLY A 77 4.97 9.98 13.10
C GLY A 77 5.74 9.26 11.99
N SER A 78 5.57 7.94 11.83
CA SER A 78 6.20 7.17 10.76
C SER A 78 5.72 7.61 9.37
N PHE A 79 4.42 7.90 9.20
CA PHE A 79 3.89 8.48 7.97
C PHE A 79 4.47 9.88 7.71
N GLY A 80 4.53 10.72 8.74
CA GLY A 80 5.10 12.07 8.64
C GLY A 80 6.57 12.04 8.20
N LEU A 81 7.37 11.16 8.80
CA LEU A 81 8.78 10.97 8.43
C LEU A 81 8.91 10.44 7.00
N PHE A 82 8.12 9.43 6.62
CA PHE A 82 8.09 8.89 5.25
C PHE A 82 7.78 9.97 4.22
N PHE A 83 6.71 10.74 4.41
CA PHE A 83 6.34 11.81 3.48
C PHE A 83 7.37 12.92 3.45
N THR A 84 7.97 13.27 4.59
CA THR A 84 9.04 14.28 4.64
C THR A 84 10.24 13.85 3.79
N LEU A 85 10.72 12.62 3.97
CA LEU A 85 11.83 12.09 3.19
C LEU A 85 11.47 11.89 1.72
N PHE A 86 10.24 11.45 1.43
CA PHE A 86 9.76 11.27 0.06
C PHE A 86 9.64 12.61 -0.69
N CYS A 87 9.08 13.65 -0.05
CA CYS A 87 9.02 14.99 -0.62
C CYS A 87 10.43 15.59 -0.82
N LEU A 88 11.35 15.35 0.12
CA LEU A 88 12.75 15.73 -0.01
C LEU A 88 13.38 15.04 -1.22
N PHE A 89 13.18 13.73 -1.37
CA PHE A 89 13.62 12.96 -2.53
C PHE A 89 13.07 13.55 -3.84
N CYS A 90 11.76 13.79 -3.94
CA CYS A 90 11.15 14.39 -5.14
C CYS A 90 11.66 15.79 -5.45
N ARG A 91 12.12 16.55 -4.45
CA ARG A 91 12.63 17.90 -4.64
C ARG A 91 14.10 17.93 -5.08
N TYR A 92 14.93 17.04 -4.54
CA TYR A 92 16.39 17.10 -4.76
C TYR A 92 16.90 16.07 -5.78
N LEU A 93 16.16 15.00 -6.05
CA LEU A 93 16.56 13.92 -6.95
C LEU A 93 15.54 13.71 -8.08
N PRO A 94 15.97 13.25 -9.27
CA PRO A 94 15.06 12.90 -10.34
C PRO A 94 14.28 11.63 -9.98
N ALA A 95 12.95 11.75 -9.86
CA ALA A 95 12.08 10.63 -9.52
C ALA A 95 11.95 9.58 -10.64
N ILE A 96 12.32 9.93 -11.87
CA ILE A 96 12.25 9.06 -13.06
C ILE A 96 13.68 8.79 -13.55
N ALA A 97 13.98 7.52 -13.85
CA ALA A 97 15.26 7.11 -14.41
C ALA A 97 15.40 7.55 -15.88
N ILE A 98 15.98 8.74 -16.09
CA ILE A 98 16.10 9.36 -17.42
C ILE A 98 16.94 8.49 -18.39
N SER A 99 17.92 7.74 -17.89
CA SER A 99 18.74 6.83 -18.71
C SER A 99 17.90 5.70 -19.32
N GLU A 100 17.01 5.09 -18.53
CA GLU A 100 16.14 4.01 -18.98
C GLU A 100 15.04 4.52 -19.90
N VAL A 101 14.43 5.67 -19.56
CA VAL A 101 13.37 6.27 -20.39
C VAL A 101 13.89 6.56 -21.79
N LYS A 102 15.11 7.08 -21.92
CA LYS A 102 15.71 7.35 -23.24
C LYS A 102 15.91 6.09 -24.08
N GLY A 103 16.12 4.91 -23.48
CA GLY A 103 16.29 3.66 -24.21
C GLY A 103 15.00 3.06 -24.78
N VAL A 104 13.84 3.42 -24.21
CA VAL A 104 12.51 2.93 -24.66
C VAL A 104 11.76 3.94 -25.53
N MET A 105 12.35 5.10 -25.78
CA MET A 105 11.75 6.12 -26.65
C MET A 105 11.82 5.68 -28.12
N PRO A 106 10.81 5.99 -28.95
CA PRO A 106 10.82 5.67 -30.38
C PRO A 106 12.07 6.17 -31.12
N GLN A 107 12.66 7.28 -30.65
CA GLN A 107 13.87 7.88 -31.19
C GLN A 107 15.15 7.08 -30.90
N ALA A 108 15.10 6.11 -29.98
CA ALA A 108 16.21 5.20 -29.69
C ALA A 108 16.13 3.88 -30.48
N ASP A 109 15.05 3.66 -31.25
CA ASP A 109 14.90 2.51 -32.13
C ASP A 109 15.79 2.70 -33.38
N PRO A 110 16.77 1.81 -33.63
CA PRO A 110 17.61 1.85 -34.82
C PRO A 110 16.84 1.78 -36.15
N HIS A 111 15.60 1.28 -36.15
CA HIS A 111 14.78 1.07 -37.35
C HIS A 111 13.64 2.09 -37.53
N TYR A 112 13.62 3.18 -36.75
CA TYR A 112 12.54 4.19 -36.79
C TYR A 112 12.35 4.86 -38.17
N GLY A 113 13.35 4.80 -39.07
CA GLY A 113 13.33 5.43 -40.39
C GLY A 113 13.08 4.53 -41.61
N ASP A 114 13.12 3.20 -41.48
CA ASP A 114 13.07 2.26 -42.62
C ASP A 114 11.66 2.02 -43.20
N HIS A 115 10.62 2.67 -42.66
CA HIS A 115 9.22 2.51 -43.10
C HIS A 115 8.73 3.63 -44.04
N HIS A 116 9.61 4.52 -44.51
CA HIS A 116 9.29 5.67 -45.36
C HIS A 116 9.95 5.63 -46.76
N GLU A 117 10.23 4.44 -47.30
CA GLU A 117 10.59 4.22 -48.71
C GLU A 117 9.67 3.19 -49.38
#